data_AF-A0A2E0FHJ6-F1
#
_entry.id   AF-A0A2E0FHJ6-F1
#
_cell.length_a   1.000
_cell.length_b   1.000
_cell.length_c   1.000
_cell.angle_alpha   90.00
_cell.angle_beta   90.00
_cell.angle_gamma   90.00
#
_symmetry.space_group_name_H-M   'P 1'
#
loop_
_entity.id
_entity.type
_entity.pdbx_description
1 polymer ?
#
loop_
_entity_poly.entity_id
_entity_poly.type
_entity_poly.pdbx_seq_one_letter_code
_entity_poly.pdbx_strand_id
1 'polypeptide(L)'
;MFSIFRDPSPESPLDENHDLICDLVYLMKPTEYKTIIESLVELMVSDMPTDVLEKLTGNKTGDEEALEMLLIFYDAEGIYTCLSDSLKLLSNDKVCSALNKLFSER
;
A
#
# COMPACT_ATOMS: atom_id res chain seq x y z
N MET A 1 10.30 -9.78 39.77
CA MET A 1 9.29 -8.71 39.67
C MET A 1 9.81 -7.72 38.64
N PHE A 2 9.52 -7.95 37.36
CA PHE A 2 9.95 -7.06 36.28
C PHE A 2 8.79 -6.14 35.92
N SER A 3 8.93 -4.87 36.29
CA SER A 3 8.06 -3.80 35.84
C SER A 3 8.56 -3.39 34.47
N ILE A 4 7.86 -3.83 33.42
CA ILE A 4 8.08 -3.34 32.06
C ILE A 4 7.04 -2.23 31.90
N PHE A 5 7.37 -1.04 32.40
CA PHE A 5 6.77 0.16 31.84
C PHE A 5 7.17 0.14 30.37
N ARG A 6 6.25 -0.26 29.49
CA ARG A 6 6.32 0.10 28.09
C ARG A 6 6.33 1.62 28.11
N ASP A 7 7.51 2.21 27.90
CA ASP A 7 7.58 3.57 27.42
C ASP A 7 6.55 3.70 26.29
N PRO A 8 5.68 4.74 26.30
CA PRO A 8 4.85 5.00 25.14
C PRO A 8 5.83 5.17 23.98
N SER A 9 5.73 4.24 23.02
CA SER A 9 6.45 4.34 21.75
C SER A 9 6.23 5.77 21.27
N PRO A 10 7.29 6.51 20.87
CA PRO A 10 7.09 7.84 20.31
C PRO A 10 6.03 7.67 19.22
N GLU A 11 4.91 8.37 19.37
CA GLU A 11 3.88 8.45 18.34
C GLU A 11 4.65 8.89 17.10
N SER A 12 4.97 7.94 16.22
CA SER A 12 5.38 8.29 14.87
C SER A 12 4.28 9.23 14.40
N PRO A 13 4.63 10.40 13.84
CA PRO A 13 3.61 11.29 13.32
C PRO A 13 2.69 10.41 12.49
N LEU A 14 1.42 10.33 12.91
CA LEU A 14 0.42 9.56 12.19
C LEU A 14 0.59 9.96 10.73
N ASP A 15 0.59 8.95 9.85
CA ASP A 15 0.70 9.18 8.42
C ASP A 15 -0.12 10.42 8.05
N GLU A 16 0.40 11.33 7.21
CA GLU A 16 -0.32 12.56 6.89
C GLU A 16 -1.72 12.28 6.33
N ASN A 17 -1.95 11.05 5.83
CA ASN A 17 -3.23 10.56 5.35
C ASN A 17 -3.92 9.56 6.31
N HIS A 18 -3.53 9.46 7.59
CA HIS A 18 -4.02 8.44 8.52
C HIS A 18 -5.55 8.40 8.62
N ASP A 19 -6.19 9.56 8.82
CA ASP A 19 -7.65 9.65 8.92
C ASP A 19 -8.32 9.16 7.63
N LEU A 20 -7.78 9.55 6.47
CA LEU A 20 -8.26 9.12 5.17
C LEU A 20 -8.09 7.60 4.97
N ILE A 21 -6.94 7.04 5.35
CA ILE A 21 -6.68 5.60 5.23
C ILE A 21 -7.64 4.82 6.13
N CYS A 22 -7.87 5.28 7.36
CA CYS A 22 -8.84 4.68 8.27
C CYS A 22 -10.26 4.70 7.71
N ASP A 23 -10.69 5.83 7.14
CA ASP A 23 -11.99 5.96 6.47
C ASP A 23 -12.11 5.01 5.28
N LEU A 24 -11.08 4.93 4.43
CA LEU A 24 -11.04 4.01 3.29
C LEU A 24 -11.14 2.55 3.73
N VAL A 25 -10.35 2.14 4.73
CA VAL A 25 -10.38 0.78 5.26
C VAL A 25 -11.74 0.46 5.88
N TYR A 26 -12.39 1.41 6.56
CA TYR A 26 -13.73 1.22 7.12
C TYR A 26 -14.81 1.01 6.04
N LEU A 27 -14.67 1.66 4.88
CA LEU A 27 -15.60 1.52 3.75
C LEU A 27 -15.41 0.22 2.96
N MET A 28 -14.24 -0.42 3.08
CA MET A 28 -13.87 -1.64 2.37
C MET A 28 -14.35 -2.90 3.12
N LYS A 29 -14.72 -3.95 2.37
CA LYS A 29 -14.96 -5.26 3.00
C LYS A 29 -13.64 -6.02 3.11
N PRO A 30 -13.37 -6.74 4.22
CA PRO A 30 -12.15 -7.54 4.34
C PRO A 30 -11.92 -8.54 3.21
N THR A 31 -13.00 -9.04 2.59
CA THR A 31 -12.95 -9.96 1.44
C THR A 31 -12.35 -9.32 0.19
N GLU A 32 -12.25 -7.99 0.13
CA GLU A 32 -11.78 -7.25 -1.04
C GLU A 32 -10.35 -6.74 -0.86
N TYR A 33 -9.78 -6.84 0.34
CA TYR A 33 -8.44 -6.32 0.63
C TYR A 33 -7.41 -6.90 -0.32
N LYS A 34 -7.51 -8.19 -0.65
CA LYS A 34 -6.63 -8.83 -1.61
C LYS A 34 -6.69 -8.18 -2.99
N THR A 35 -7.89 -8.01 -3.54
CA THR A 35 -8.10 -7.38 -4.87
C THR A 35 -7.67 -5.91 -4.88
N ILE A 36 -7.89 -5.19 -3.78
CA ILE A 36 -7.47 -3.79 -3.64
C ILE A 36 -5.95 -3.70 -3.59
N ILE A 37 -5.29 -4.56 -2.80
CA ILE A 37 -3.82 -4.64 -2.76
C ILE A 37 -3.29 -4.95 -4.15
N GLU A 38 -3.84 -5.94 -4.85
CA GLU A 38 -3.44 -6.29 -6.21
C GLU A 38 -3.50 -5.09 -7.16
N SER A 39 -4.63 -4.38 -7.18
CA SER A 39 -4.81 -3.21 -8.04
C SER A 39 -3.89 -2.04 -7.69
N LEU A 40 -3.64 -1.80 -6.40
CA LEU A 40 -2.74 -0.73 -5.96
C LEU A 40 -1.29 -1.06 -6.29
N VAL A 41 -0.88 -2.32 -6.13
CA VAL A 41 0.49 -2.75 -6.47
C VAL A 41 0.72 -2.68 -7.98
N GLU A 42 -0.21 -3.14 -8.81
CA GLU A 42 -0.11 -2.98 -10.27
C GLU A 42 0.10 -1.52 -10.67
N LEU A 43 -0.65 -0.61 -10.04
CA LEU A 43 -0.53 0.82 -10.27
C LEU A 43 0.83 1.37 -9.80
N MET A 44 1.32 0.94 -8.63
CA MET A 44 2.64 1.33 -8.11
C MET A 44 3.77 0.88 -9.02
N VAL A 45 3.72 -0.35 -9.53
CA VAL A 45 4.72 -0.89 -10.47
C VAL A 45 4.65 -0.15 -11.80
N SER A 46 3.45 0.09 -12.34
CA SER A 46 3.28 0.79 -13.62
C SER A 46 3.81 2.24 -13.61
N ASP A 47 3.78 2.90 -12.46
CA ASP A 47 4.30 4.27 -12.29
C ASP A 47 5.76 4.28 -11.81
N MET A 48 6.36 3.12 -11.52
CA MET A 48 7.68 3.01 -10.93
C MET A 48 8.77 3.46 -11.91
N PRO A 49 9.67 4.38 -11.52
CA PRO A 49 10.84 4.71 -12.32
C PRO A 49 11.76 3.51 -12.54
N THR A 50 12.34 3.39 -13.73
CA THR A 50 13.22 2.26 -14.11
C THR A 50 14.41 2.07 -13.17
N ASP A 51 14.96 3.15 -12.61
CA ASP A 51 16.07 3.06 -11.66
C ASP A 51 15.65 2.52 -10.30
N VAL A 52 14.40 2.74 -9.89
CA VAL A 52 13.80 2.12 -8.70
C VAL A 52 13.50 0.66 -8.98
N LEU A 53 12.96 0.35 -10.16
CA LEU A 53 12.67 -1.02 -10.59
C LEU A 53 13.95 -1.88 -10.62
N GLU A 54 15.04 -1.35 -11.18
CA GLU A 54 16.35 -2.02 -11.19
C GLU A 54 16.93 -2.20 -9.79
N LYS A 55 16.71 -1.26 -8.87
CA LYS A 55 17.14 -1.42 -7.47
C LYS A 55 16.34 -2.48 -6.72
N LEU A 56 15.05 -2.59 -7.01
CA LEU A 56 14.16 -3.54 -6.37
C LEU A 56 14.39 -4.97 -6.87
N THR A 57 14.57 -5.13 -8.18
CA THR A 57 14.59 -6.45 -8.85
C THR A 57 15.97 -6.85 -9.37
N GLY A 58 16.93 -5.93 -9.42
CA GLY A 58 18.18 -6.12 -10.15
C GLY A 58 18.02 -6.05 -11.68
N ASN A 59 16.81 -5.75 -12.18
CA ASN A 59 16.48 -5.74 -13.60
C ASN A 59 15.67 -4.49 -14.00
N LYS A 60 16.08 -3.80 -15.07
CA LYS A 60 15.39 -2.61 -15.61
C LYS A 60 14.03 -2.90 -16.25
N THR A 61 13.72 -4.16 -16.53
CA THR A 61 12.42 -4.60 -17.07
C THR A 61 11.78 -5.65 -16.15
N GLY A 62 12.05 -5.55 -14.85
CA GLY A 62 11.59 -6.48 -13.82
C GLY A 62 10.17 -6.21 -13.34
N ASP A 63 9.26 -5.71 -14.18
CA ASP A 63 7.90 -5.31 -13.75
C ASP A 63 7.14 -6.48 -13.10
N GLU A 64 7.21 -7.68 -13.68
CA GLU A 64 6.57 -8.89 -13.13
C GLU A 64 7.19 -9.32 -11.79
N GLU A 65 8.52 -9.21 -11.66
CA GLU A 65 9.25 -9.54 -10.44
C GLU A 65 8.95 -8.53 -9.32
N ALA A 66 8.91 -7.25 -9.65
CA ALA A 66 8.51 -6.19 -8.73
C ALA A 66 7.06 -6.38 -8.25
N LEU A 67 6.15 -6.73 -9.16
CA LEU A 67 4.76 -7.04 -8.84
C LEU A 67 4.69 -8.21 -7.84
N GLU A 68 5.35 -9.33 -8.12
CA GLU A 68 5.36 -10.49 -7.22
C GLU A 68 5.95 -10.15 -5.83
N MET A 69 7.09 -9.46 -5.79
CA MET A 69 7.74 -9.06 -4.53
C MET A 69 6.84 -8.15 -3.68
N LEU A 70 6.22 -7.14 -4.30
CA LEU A 70 5.35 -6.20 -3.59
C LEU A 70 4.04 -6.84 -3.16
N LEU A 71 3.45 -7.75 -3.96
CA LEU A 71 2.26 -8.50 -3.54
C LEU A 71 2.53 -9.35 -2.30
N ILE A 72 3.66 -10.08 -2.28
CA ILE A 72 4.05 -10.88 -1.11
C ILE A 72 4.25 -9.98 0.12
N PHE A 73 4.89 -8.82 -0.05
CA PHE A 73 5.12 -7.88 1.03
C PHE A 73 3.80 -7.33 1.61
N TYR A 74 2.90 -6.83 0.75
CA TYR A 74 1.64 -6.24 1.21
C TYR A 74 0.59 -7.26 1.65
N ASP A 75 0.68 -8.52 1.23
CA ASP A 75 -0.13 -9.61 1.81
C ASP A 75 0.25 -9.86 3.28
N ALA A 76 1.54 -9.69 3.63
CA ALA A 76 2.02 -9.81 5.01
C ALA A 76 1.75 -8.56 5.86
N GLU A 77 1.96 -7.36 5.31
CA GLU A 77 1.79 -6.08 6.02
C GLU A 77 0.32 -5.63 6.11
N GLY A 78 -0.48 -5.98 5.09
CA GLY A 78 -1.90 -5.68 5.01
C GLY A 78 -2.26 -4.36 4.31
N ILE A 79 -3.57 -4.16 4.19
CA ILE A 79 -4.17 -3.09 3.38
C ILE A 79 -3.81 -1.67 3.85
N TYR A 80 -3.63 -1.46 5.16
CA TYR A 80 -3.30 -0.15 5.70
C TYR A 80 -1.95 0.33 5.18
N THR A 81 -0.93 -0.52 5.25
CA THR A 81 0.43 -0.22 4.77
C THR A 81 0.41 0.00 3.25
N CYS A 82 -0.31 -0.85 2.51
CA CYS A 82 -0.46 -0.70 1.06
C CYS A 82 -1.08 0.65 0.67
N LEU A 83 -2.15 1.09 1.35
CA LEU A 83 -2.79 2.38 1.10
C LEU A 83 -1.87 3.56 1.48
N SER A 84 -1.20 3.47 2.63
CA SER A 84 -0.25 4.47 3.08
C SER A 84 0.86 4.70 2.06
N ASP A 85 1.49 3.63 1.58
CA ASP A 85 2.57 3.74 0.59
C ASP A 85 2.05 4.19 -0.76
N SER A 86 0.88 3.70 -1.19
CA SER A 86 0.24 4.14 -2.43
C SER A 86 -0.02 5.65 -2.44
N LEU A 87 -0.52 6.21 -1.33
CA LEU A 87 -0.79 7.66 -1.22
C LEU A 87 0.49 8.51 -1.14
N LYS A 88 1.63 7.92 -0.74
CA LYS A 88 2.92 8.60 -0.75
C LYS A 88 3.60 8.56 -2.11
N LEU A 89 3.49 7.44 -2.80
CA LEU A 89 4.20 7.17 -4.05
C LEU A 89 3.43 7.63 -5.29
N LEU A 90 2.09 7.60 -5.21
CA LEU A 90 1.20 7.94 -6.31
C LEU A 90 0.43 9.23 -5.99
N SER A 91 -0.03 9.92 -7.03
CA SER A 91 -0.98 11.02 -6.84
C SER A 91 -2.32 10.50 -6.28
N ASN A 92 -2.91 11.23 -5.34
CA ASN A 92 -4.22 10.90 -4.76
C ASN A 92 -5.30 10.59 -5.81
N ASP A 93 -5.32 11.32 -6.93
CA ASP A 93 -6.29 11.08 -8.01
C ASP A 93 -6.18 9.68 -8.62
N LYS A 94 -4.96 9.16 -8.77
CA LYS A 94 -4.72 7.80 -9.31
C LYS A 94 -5.19 6.74 -8.33
N VAL A 95 -4.86 6.90 -7.04
CA VAL A 95 -5.30 5.99 -5.97
C VAL A 95 -6.83 5.98 -5.88
N CYS A 96 -7.46 7.16 -5.79
CA CYS A 96 -8.92 7.29 -5.78
C CYS A 96 -9.57 6.71 -7.04
N SER A 97 -8.97 6.91 -8.22
CA SER A 97 -9.50 6.33 -9.46
C SER A 97 -9.41 4.80 -9.47
N ALA A 98 -8.36 4.20 -8.93
CA ALA A 98 -8.22 2.76 -8.83
C ALA A 98 -9.28 2.18 -7.86
N LEU A 99 -9.42 2.78 -6.69
CA LEU A 99 -10.41 2.39 -5.70
C LEU A 99 -11.85 2.55 -6.22
N ASN A 100 -12.16 3.66 -6.89
CA ASN A 100 -13.48 3.91 -7.46
C ASN A 100 -13.86 2.90 -8.53
N LYS A 101 -12.91 2.44 -9.37
CA LYS A 101 -13.19 1.38 -10.35
C LYS A 101 -13.64 0.09 -9.65
N LEU A 102 -12.90 -0.34 -8.63
CA LEU A 102 -13.23 -1.53 -7.85
C LEU A 102 -14.58 -1.43 -7.14
N PHE A 103 -14.95 -0.23 -6.64
CA PHE A 103 -16.24 -0.02 -6.01
C PHE A 103 -17.40 0.15 -7.00
N SER A 104 -17.15 0.64 -8.21
CA SER A 104 -18.17 0.86 -9.24
C SER A 104 -18.53 -0.41 -10.00
N GLU A 105 -17.68 -1.42 -9.98
CA GLU A 105 -17.94 -2.75 -10.55
C GLU A 105 -18.80 -3.66 -9.63
N ARG A 106 -19.25 -3.14 -8.48
CA ARG A 106 -20.15 -3.83 -7.53
C ARG A 106 -21.63 -3.73 -7.90
#